data_AF-A0A1Y3B9A8-F1
#
_entry.id   AF-A0A1Y3B9A8-F1
#
_cell.length_a   1.000
_cell.length_b   1.000
_cell.length_c   1.000
_cell.angle_alpha   90.00
_cell.angle_beta   90.00
_cell.angle_gamma   90.00
#
_symmetry.space_group_name_H-M   'P 1'
#
loop_
_entity.id
_entity.type
_entity.pdbx_description
1 polymer ?
#
loop_
_entity_poly.entity_id
_entity_poly.type
_entity_poly.pdbx_seq_one_letter_code
_entity_poly.pdbx_strand_id
1 'polypeptide(L)'
;MREHIRTCIIDTIPFISKSIHEKRNILVEGANANMLDIDFGTYPYVTSSNCTVGGACTGLGIPPRFIGDVFGVVKAYCTRVGDGPFPTELKDDIGQYLQQVGKEIGVTTKRKRRCGWLDIVLLRYADMINGFSAYVHCLLH
;
A
#
# COMPACT_ATOMS: atom_id res chain seq x y z
N MET A 1 -17.80 16.26 -18.90
CA MET A 1 -16.58 15.56 -18.47
C MET A 1 -15.31 16.14 -19.10
N ARG A 2 -15.12 16.07 -20.43
CA ARG A 2 -13.91 16.61 -21.12
C ARG A 2 -13.58 18.06 -20.75
N GLU A 3 -14.56 18.96 -20.83
CA GLU A 3 -14.35 20.37 -20.48
C GLU A 3 -14.00 20.60 -19.01
N HIS A 4 -14.41 19.69 -18.11
CA HIS A 4 -14.15 19.82 -16.67
C HIS A 4 -12.75 19.36 -16.28
N ILE A 5 -12.20 18.37 -16.99
CA ILE A 5 -10.84 17.86 -16.71
C ILE A 5 -9.75 18.60 -17.48
N ARG A 6 -10.12 19.39 -18.50
CA ARG A 6 -9.16 20.07 -19.39
C ARG A 6 -8.16 20.94 -18.64
N THR A 7 -8.61 21.60 -17.57
CA THR A 7 -7.77 22.46 -16.71
C THR A 7 -6.87 21.69 -15.75
N CYS A 8 -7.09 20.38 -15.58
CA CYS A 8 -6.31 19.52 -14.70
C CYS A 8 -5.26 18.68 -15.45
N ILE A 9 -5.29 18.67 -16.80
CA ILE A 9 -4.33 17.93 -17.61
C ILE A 9 -3.04 18.75 -17.70
N ILE A 10 -1.94 18.15 -17.26
CA ILE A 10 -0.60 18.70 -17.37
C ILE A 10 0.34 17.61 -17.88
N ASP A 11 1.45 18.01 -18.50
CA ASP A 11 2.57 17.10 -18.71
C ASP A 11 3.27 16.88 -17.35
N THR A 12 3.03 15.72 -16.77
CA THR A 12 3.46 15.41 -15.40
C THR A 12 4.97 15.22 -15.30
N ILE A 13 5.65 14.77 -16.36
CA ILE A 13 7.08 14.46 -16.32
C ILE A 13 7.94 15.73 -16.15
N PRO A 14 7.79 16.78 -16.98
CA PRO A 14 8.48 18.05 -16.75
C PRO A 14 8.07 18.72 -15.44
N PHE A 15 6.80 18.61 -15.04
CA PHE A 15 6.29 19.20 -13.81
C PHE A 15 6.97 18.60 -12.56
N ILE A 16 7.03 17.27 -12.48
CA ILE A 16 7.67 16.55 -11.37
C ILE A 16 9.18 16.78 -11.40
N SER A 17 9.81 16.66 -12.57
CA SER A 17 11.26 16.91 -12.73
C SER A 17 11.63 18.32 -12.27
N LYS A 18 10.89 19.35 -12.68
CA LYS A 18 11.09 20.73 -12.21
C LYS A 18 10.94 20.84 -10.70
N SER A 19 9.90 20.23 -10.13
CA SER A 19 9.65 20.24 -8.68
C SER A 19 10.79 19.64 -7.87
N ILE A 20 11.40 18.55 -8.38
CA ILE A 20 12.60 17.93 -7.79
C ILE A 20 13.80 18.87 -7.83
N HIS A 21 14.08 19.51 -8.98
CA HIS A 21 15.23 20.42 -9.12
C HIS A 21 15.06 21.71 -8.30
N GLU A 22 13.82 22.15 -8.08
CA GLU A 22 13.48 23.24 -7.16
C GLU A 22 13.51 22.83 -5.68
N LYS A 23 13.87 21.57 -5.37
CA LYS A 23 13.94 21.02 -4.00
C LYS A 23 12.62 21.15 -3.23
N ARG A 24 11.49 20.99 -3.94
CA ARG A 24 10.18 20.95 -3.28
C ARG A 24 10.01 19.64 -2.52
N ASN A 25 9.26 19.69 -1.42
CA ASN A 25 8.83 18.48 -0.74
C ASN A 25 7.73 17.80 -1.55
N ILE A 26 7.94 16.55 -1.93
CA ILE A 26 7.00 15.74 -2.70
C ILE A 26 6.67 14.51 -1.86
N LEU A 27 5.38 14.27 -1.62
CA LEU A 27 4.89 13.06 -0.97
C LEU A 27 4.18 12.20 -2.02
N VAL A 28 4.59 10.93 -2.11
CA VAL A 28 3.94 9.95 -2.98
C VAL A 28 3.06 9.06 -2.11
N GLU A 29 1.75 9.11 -2.34
CA GLU A 29 0.79 8.25 -1.66
C GLU A 29 0.67 6.92 -2.43
N GLY A 30 1.16 5.83 -1.84
CA GLY A 30 1.02 4.50 -2.40
C GLY A 30 -0.43 4.01 -2.29
N ALA A 31 -0.96 3.48 -3.39
CA ALA A 31 -2.24 2.76 -3.39
C ALA A 31 -2.00 1.26 -3.14
N ASN A 32 -3.00 0.60 -2.54
CA ASN A 32 -2.93 -0.82 -2.16
C ASN A 32 -1.76 -1.11 -1.21
N ALA A 33 -1.23 -2.34 -1.23
CA ALA A 33 -0.16 -2.78 -0.32
C ALA A 33 0.74 -3.80 -1.03
N ASN A 34 1.96 -4.02 -0.51
CA ASN A 34 2.95 -4.93 -1.09
C ASN A 34 2.40 -6.32 -1.45
N MET A 35 1.58 -6.92 -0.56
CA MET A 35 1.03 -8.26 -0.79
C MET A 35 -0.06 -8.32 -1.88
N LEU A 36 -0.45 -7.18 -2.44
CA LEU A 36 -1.33 -7.03 -3.60
C LEU A 36 -0.57 -6.61 -4.86
N ASP A 37 0.75 -6.42 -4.80
CA ASP A 37 1.58 -6.10 -5.98
C ASP A 37 1.48 -7.22 -7.03
N ILE A 38 1.46 -6.87 -8.31
CA ILE A 38 1.33 -7.83 -9.41
C ILE A 38 2.47 -8.86 -9.47
N ASP A 39 3.69 -8.45 -9.13
CA ASP A 39 4.89 -9.30 -9.24
C ASP A 39 5.24 -9.93 -7.88
N PHE A 40 5.08 -9.18 -6.80
CA PHE A 40 5.55 -9.57 -5.46
C PHE A 40 4.42 -9.98 -4.50
N GLY A 41 3.17 -9.81 -4.91
CA GLY A 41 2.02 -10.17 -4.10
C GLY A 41 1.70 -11.66 -4.15
N THR A 42 0.59 -12.03 -3.51
CA THR A 42 0.10 -13.41 -3.51
C THR A 42 -0.62 -13.76 -4.82
N TYR A 43 0.09 -13.78 -5.94
CA TYR A 43 -0.48 -14.08 -7.26
C TYR A 43 -1.24 -15.43 -7.23
N PRO A 44 -2.43 -15.55 -7.86
CA PRO A 44 -3.12 -14.56 -8.71
C PRO A 44 -4.03 -13.58 -7.94
N TYR A 45 -4.01 -13.59 -6.62
CA TYR A 45 -4.90 -12.79 -5.76
C TYR A 45 -4.30 -11.40 -5.47
N VAL A 46 -4.00 -10.67 -6.53
CA VAL A 46 -3.28 -9.39 -6.54
C VAL A 46 -4.01 -8.35 -7.38
N THR A 47 -3.59 -7.09 -7.32
CA THR A 47 -3.99 -6.07 -8.30
C THR A 47 -3.14 -6.20 -9.56
N SER A 48 -3.51 -5.47 -10.62
CA SER A 48 -2.82 -5.48 -11.91
C SER A 48 -1.72 -4.40 -12.03
N SER A 49 -1.18 -3.93 -10.91
CA SER A 49 -0.23 -2.82 -10.86
C SER A 49 0.83 -3.05 -9.80
N ASN A 50 1.97 -2.36 -9.93
CA ASN A 50 2.99 -2.37 -8.89
C ASN A 50 2.58 -1.44 -7.73
N CYS A 51 2.59 -1.98 -6.52
CA CYS A 51 2.26 -1.30 -5.26
C CYS A 51 3.51 -1.06 -4.40
N THR A 52 4.68 -1.34 -4.96
CA THR A 52 5.99 -1.20 -4.35
C THR A 52 6.64 0.13 -4.72
N VAL A 53 7.78 0.45 -4.10
CA VAL A 53 8.57 1.66 -4.40
C VAL A 53 8.93 1.80 -5.88
N GLY A 54 9.09 0.68 -6.60
CA GLY A 54 9.30 0.68 -8.05
C GLY A 54 8.14 1.31 -8.83
N GLY A 55 6.90 1.15 -8.35
CA GLY A 55 5.71 1.77 -8.91
C GLY A 55 5.71 3.29 -8.83
N ALA A 56 6.36 3.88 -7.81
CA ALA A 56 6.55 5.33 -7.73
C ALA A 56 7.49 5.82 -8.86
N CYS A 57 8.57 5.09 -9.11
CA CYS A 57 9.51 5.42 -10.19
C CYS A 57 8.84 5.33 -11.56
N THR A 58 8.17 4.21 -11.87
CA THR A 58 7.55 3.98 -13.18
C THR A 58 6.30 4.83 -13.39
N GLY A 59 5.49 5.04 -12.35
CA GLY A 59 4.24 5.80 -12.42
C GLY A 59 4.42 7.32 -12.48
N LEU A 60 5.50 7.85 -11.88
CA LEU A 60 5.77 9.30 -11.82
C LEU A 60 6.96 9.74 -12.68
N GLY A 61 7.70 8.79 -13.28
CA GLY A 61 8.93 9.07 -14.02
C GLY A 61 10.06 9.65 -13.14
N ILE A 62 10.08 9.29 -11.86
CA ILE A 62 11.10 9.73 -10.91
C ILE A 62 12.30 8.78 -11.00
N PRO A 63 13.52 9.28 -11.28
CA PRO A 63 14.71 8.44 -11.23
C PRO A 63 14.93 7.88 -9.81
N PRO A 64 15.32 6.59 -9.64
CA PRO A 64 15.44 5.97 -8.32
C PRO A 64 16.32 6.73 -7.32
N ARG A 65 17.36 7.43 -7.79
CA ARG A 65 18.25 8.26 -6.96
C ARG A 65 17.57 9.43 -6.25
N PHE A 66 16.35 9.80 -6.65
CA PHE A 66 15.57 10.87 -6.04
C PHE A 66 14.48 10.35 -5.09
N ILE A 67 14.37 9.03 -4.93
CA ILE A 67 13.56 8.46 -3.85
C ILE A 67 14.30 8.73 -2.53
N GLY A 68 13.61 9.41 -1.62
CA GLY A 68 14.09 9.69 -0.27
C GLY A 68 13.60 8.64 0.73
N ASP A 69 13.04 9.10 1.84
CA ASP A 69 12.52 8.21 2.87
C ASP A 69 11.29 7.42 2.37
N VAL A 70 11.29 6.11 2.64
CA VAL A 70 10.18 5.20 2.32
C VAL A 70 9.57 4.70 3.63
N PHE A 71 8.32 5.07 3.90
CA PHE A 71 7.63 4.71 5.15
C PHE A 71 6.71 3.50 4.95
N GLY A 72 6.97 2.42 5.69
CA GLY A 72 6.13 1.24 5.71
C GLY A 72 4.96 1.41 6.68
N VAL A 73 3.72 1.48 6.17
CA VAL A 73 2.51 1.55 7.02
C VAL A 73 2.08 0.14 7.41
N VAL A 74 2.17 -0.18 8.70
CA VAL A 74 1.96 -1.53 9.23
C VAL A 74 0.85 -1.50 10.27
N LYS A 75 -0.18 -2.32 10.10
CA LYS A 75 -1.20 -2.52 11.13
C LYS A 75 -0.67 -3.44 12.22
N ALA A 76 -1.15 -3.28 13.45
CA ALA A 76 -0.80 -4.15 14.58
C ALA A 76 -1.22 -5.62 14.36
N TYR A 77 -2.13 -5.89 13.43
CA TYR A 77 -2.57 -7.21 12.99
C TYR A 77 -2.86 -7.19 11.49
N CYS A 78 -2.86 -8.36 10.86
CA CYS A 78 -3.06 -8.48 9.42
C CYS A 78 -4.56 -8.57 9.07
N THR A 79 -4.92 -8.00 7.92
CA THR A 79 -6.28 -8.13 7.37
C THR A 79 -6.24 -8.32 5.87
N ARG A 80 -7.15 -9.13 5.34
CA ARG A 80 -7.27 -9.40 3.91
C ARG A 80 -8.72 -9.27 3.45
N VAL A 81 -8.92 -8.66 2.29
CA VAL A 81 -10.21 -8.65 1.58
C VAL A 81 -10.11 -9.61 0.41
N GLY A 82 -11.14 -10.43 0.22
CA GLY A 82 -11.18 -11.41 -0.86
C GLY A 82 -10.43 -12.70 -0.53
N ASP A 83 -10.27 -13.50 -1.58
CA ASP A 83 -9.70 -14.84 -1.49
C ASP A 83 -8.16 -14.79 -1.53
N GLY A 84 -7.55 -15.97 -1.44
CA GLY A 84 -6.11 -16.15 -1.46
C GLY A 84 -5.51 -16.51 -0.10
N PRO A 85 -4.21 -16.86 -0.08
CA PRO A 85 -3.55 -17.35 1.10
C PRO A 85 -3.46 -16.28 2.19
N PHE A 86 -3.62 -16.72 3.44
CA PHE A 86 -3.47 -15.88 4.62
C PHE A 86 -2.94 -16.76 5.77
N PRO A 87 -1.61 -16.88 5.90
CA PRO A 87 -0.98 -17.83 6.82
C PRO A 87 -1.38 -17.66 8.30
N THR A 88 -1.55 -16.41 8.73
CA THR A 88 -1.88 -16.06 10.11
C THR A 88 -3.39 -15.81 10.35
N GLU A 89 -4.25 -16.23 9.41
CA GLU A 89 -5.70 -16.04 9.53
C GLU A 89 -6.27 -16.70 10.78
N LEU A 90 -7.09 -15.95 11.50
CA LEU A 90 -7.84 -16.41 12.67
C LEU A 90 -9.31 -16.62 12.29
N LYS A 91 -9.80 -17.85 12.52
CA LYS A 91 -11.19 -18.25 12.26
C LYS A 91 -12.00 -18.50 13.54
N ASP A 92 -11.41 -18.15 14.68
CA ASP A 92 -11.96 -18.28 16.01
C ASP A 92 -12.50 -16.92 16.53
N ASP A 93 -12.85 -16.89 17.81
CA ASP A 93 -13.41 -15.71 18.47
C ASP A 93 -12.41 -14.53 18.52
N ILE A 94 -11.10 -14.80 18.51
CA ILE A 94 -10.07 -13.76 18.47
C ILE A 94 -10.13 -13.04 17.11
N GLY A 95 -10.24 -13.79 16.01
CA GLY A 95 -10.40 -13.21 14.68
C GLY A 95 -11.65 -12.34 14.56
N GLN A 96 -12.76 -12.76 15.18
CA GLN A 96 -13.99 -11.97 15.23
C GLN A 96 -13.84 -10.71 16.08
N TYR A 97 -13.18 -10.81 17.23
CA TYR A 97 -12.89 -9.69 18.11
C TYR A 97 -12.06 -8.61 17.40
N LEU A 98 -10.96 -9.00 16.74
CA LEU A 98 -10.11 -8.07 15.95
C LEU A 98 -10.92 -7.39 14.84
N GLN A 99 -11.79 -8.14 14.15
CA GLN A 99 -12.65 -7.57 13.11
C GLN A 99 -13.59 -6.50 13.65
N GLN A 100 -14.17 -6.71 14.84
CA GLN A 100 -15.11 -5.77 15.47
C GLN A 100 -14.41 -4.53 16.00
N VAL A 101 -13.35 -4.68 16.80
CA VAL A 101 -12.60 -3.56 17.39
C VAL A 101 -11.96 -2.70 16.31
N GLY A 102 -11.36 -3.34 15.30
CA GLY A 102 -10.76 -2.68 14.15
C GLY A 102 -11.74 -2.10 13.13
N LYS A 103 -13.04 -2.33 13.31
CA LYS A 103 -14.09 -1.99 12.33
C LYS A 103 -13.74 -2.46 10.92
N GLU A 104 -13.26 -3.70 10.80
CA GLU A 104 -12.74 -4.29 9.57
C GLU A 104 -13.86 -4.75 8.63
N ILE A 105 -14.64 -3.77 8.18
CA ILE A 105 -15.78 -3.93 7.28
C ILE A 105 -15.63 -2.90 6.17
N GLY A 106 -15.74 -3.33 4.92
CA GLY A 106 -15.68 -2.42 3.77
C GLY A 106 -16.74 -1.32 3.88
N VAL A 107 -16.33 -0.05 3.81
CA VAL A 107 -17.25 1.09 3.97
C VAL A 107 -18.37 1.09 2.91
N THR A 108 -18.01 0.77 1.67
CA THR A 108 -18.92 0.72 0.51
C THR A 108 -19.57 -0.66 0.35
N THR A 109 -18.77 -1.73 0.31
CA THR A 109 -19.26 -3.09 0.00
C THR A 109 -19.88 -3.81 1.18
N LYS A 110 -19.68 -3.32 2.41
CA LYS A 110 -20.02 -3.99 3.67
C LYS A 110 -19.43 -5.40 3.83
N ARG A 111 -18.47 -5.79 2.98
CA ARG A 111 -17.79 -7.08 3.08
C ARG A 111 -16.85 -7.06 4.29
N LYS A 112 -17.02 -8.06 5.16
CA LYS A 112 -16.13 -8.34 6.29
C LYS A 112 -14.74 -8.70 5.79
N ARG A 113 -13.70 -8.14 6.42
CA ARG A 113 -12.30 -8.52 6.13
C ARG A 113 -11.91 -9.72 6.98
N ARG A 114 -11.13 -10.63 6.40
CA ARG A 114 -10.44 -11.71 7.12
C ARG A 114 -9.39 -11.05 8.02
N CYS A 115 -9.25 -11.51 9.26
CA CYS A 115 -8.32 -10.95 10.25
C CYS A 115 -7.38 -12.05 10.75
N GLY A 116 -6.18 -11.66 11.15
CA GLY A 116 -5.15 -12.59 11.59
C GLY A 116 -4.00 -11.89 12.30
N TRP A 117 -3.11 -12.66 12.93
CA TRP A 117 -1.94 -12.10 13.61
C TRP A 117 -1.02 -11.34 12.65
N LEU A 118 -0.22 -10.42 13.20
CA LEU A 118 0.85 -9.77 12.46
C LEU A 118 1.84 -10.83 11.95
N ASP A 119 2.06 -10.83 10.63
CA ASP A 119 3.01 -11.72 9.98
C ASP A 119 4.36 -11.01 9.76
N ILE A 120 5.31 -11.29 10.63
CA ILE A 120 6.66 -10.70 10.58
C ILE A 120 7.46 -11.22 9.39
N VAL A 121 7.18 -12.43 8.90
CA VAL A 121 7.86 -12.99 7.74
C VAL A 121 7.46 -12.22 6.49
N LEU A 122 6.16 -11.95 6.31
CA LEU A 122 5.66 -11.12 5.22
C LEU A 122 6.08 -9.65 5.36
N LEU A 123 6.15 -9.11 6.58
CA LEU A 123 6.65 -7.76 6.81
C LEU A 123 8.11 -7.62 6.36
N ARG A 124 8.97 -8.57 6.76
CA ARG A 124 10.38 -8.59 6.32
C ARG A 124 10.50 -8.75 4.81
N TYR A 125 9.65 -9.57 4.19
CA TYR A 125 9.61 -9.70 2.72
C TYR A 125 9.25 -8.37 2.04
N ALA A 126 8.26 -7.64 2.57
CA ALA A 126 7.90 -6.33 2.06
C ALA A 126 9.05 -5.31 2.21
N ASP A 127 9.78 -5.37 3.32
CA ASP A 127 10.95 -4.52 3.56
C ASP A 127 12.09 -4.81 2.58
N MET A 128 12.36 -6.08 2.28
CA MET A 128 13.38 -6.46 1.29
C MET A 128 13.14 -5.85 -0.10
N ILE A 129 11.88 -5.64 -0.47
CA ILE A 129 11.50 -5.08 -1.77
C ILE A 129 11.49 -3.55 -1.75
N ASN A 130 10.97 -2.96 -0.67
CA ASN A 130 10.72 -1.52 -0.60
C ASN A 130 11.84 -0.72 0.06
N GLY A 131 12.68 -1.36 0.86
CA GLY A 131 13.75 -0.73 1.62
C GLY A 131 13.22 0.35 2.56
N PHE A 132 12.38 -0.03 3.54
CA PHE A 132 11.72 0.95 4.38
C PHE A 132 12.74 1.67 5.28
N SER A 133 12.66 3.00 5.29
CA SER A 133 13.45 3.86 6.17
C SER A 133 12.91 3.85 7.59
N ALA A 134 11.58 3.73 7.74
CA ALA A 134 10.90 3.63 9.03
C ALA A 134 9.53 2.95 8.89
N TYR A 135 9.02 2.43 10.00
CA TYR A 135 7.68 1.84 10.10
C TYR A 135 6.72 2.75 10.85
N VAL A 136 5.49 2.86 10.34
CA VAL A 136 4.39 3.53 11.02
C VAL A 136 3.41 2.45 11.47
N HIS A 137 3.35 2.20 12.79
CA HIS A 137 2.44 1.23 13.37
C HIS A 137 1.07 1.84 13.67
N CYS A 138 0.02 1.23 13.11
CA CYS A 138 -1.36 1.66 13.27
C CYS A 138 -2.20 0.62 14.04
N LEU A 139 -3.26 1.08 14.72
CA LEU A 139 -4.22 0.25 15.46
C LEU A 139 -3.65 -0.50 16.69
N LEU A 140 -2.83 0.18 17.49
CA LEU A 140 -2.31 -0.31 18.77
C LEU A 140 -3.21 -0.03 19.99
N HIS A 141 -4.38 0.57 19.80
CA HIS A 141 -5.25 1.13 20.85
C HIS A 141 -6.45 0.23 21.14
#